data_AF-A0A2A3T4H7-F1
#
_entry.id   AF-A0A2A3T4H7-F1
#
_cell.length_a   1.000
_cell.length_b   1.000
_cell.length_c   1.000
_cell.angle_alpha   90.00
_cell.angle_beta   90.00
_cell.angle_gamma   90.00
#
_symmetry.space_group_name_H-M   'P 1'
#
loop_
_entity.id
_entity.type
_entity.pdbx_description
1 polymer ?
#
loop_
_entity_poly.entity_id
_entity_poly.type
_entity_poly.pdbx_seq_one_letter_code
_entity_poly.pdbx_strand_id
1 'polypeptide(L)'
;MDAKTIIVAGTFVGIVLIVVTLFTSFQSGWDNNPGGMGMKTESTINLENGSPALGSESAPITIVEFGDYQCESCYYWFHNTRSTLIDNYIETGKAKLVFVDLPFLGRDSITAAQASYCAEDQGKYWEYHTILYTFQEIEGYDSG
;
A
#
# COMPACT_ATOMS: atom_id res chain seq x y z
N MET A 1 -42.87 5.87 42.48
CA MET A 1 -41.55 5.22 42.29
C MET A 1 -41.12 4.64 43.61
N ASP A 2 -40.81 3.35 43.68
CA ASP A 2 -40.32 2.70 44.90
C ASP A 2 -38.91 3.24 45.21
N ALA A 3 -38.58 3.45 46.49
CA ALA A 3 -37.26 3.86 46.94
C ALA A 3 -36.15 2.95 46.38
N LYS A 4 -36.44 1.65 46.17
CA LYS A 4 -35.53 0.71 45.51
C LYS A 4 -35.25 1.08 44.04
N THR A 5 -36.25 1.55 43.30
CA THR A 5 -36.10 1.99 41.90
C THR A 5 -35.26 3.26 41.79
N ILE A 6 -35.40 4.18 42.75
CA ILE A 6 -34.59 5.42 42.80
C ILE A 6 -33.13 5.09 43.10
N ILE A 7 -32.88 4.18 44.04
CA ILE A 7 -31.52 3.73 44.41
C ILE A 7 -30.85 3.07 43.21
N VAL A 8 -31.52 2.15 42.51
CA VAL A 8 -30.98 1.42 41.35
C VAL A 8 -30.68 2.38 40.18
N ALA A 9 -31.56 3.34 39.91
CA ALA A 9 -31.31 4.35 38.89
C ALA A 9 -30.11 5.24 39.23
N GLY A 10 -29.97 5.62 40.51
CA GLY A 10 -28.83 6.41 41.00
C GLY A 10 -27.49 5.67 40.85
N THR A 11 -27.44 4.39 41.23
CA THR A 11 -26.22 3.58 41.03
C THR A 11 -25.88 3.38 39.56
N PHE A 12 -26.87 3.14 38.70
CA PHE A 12 -26.63 2.97 37.27
C PHE A 12 -26.05 4.25 36.63
N VAL A 13 -26.62 5.42 36.93
CA VAL A 13 -26.11 6.70 36.43
C VAL A 13 -24.69 6.95 36.94
N GLY A 14 -24.43 6.67 38.22
CA GLY A 14 -23.08 6.79 38.79
C GLY A 14 -22.05 5.89 38.08
N ILE A 15 -22.40 4.64 37.80
CA ILE A 15 -21.52 3.69 37.09
C ILE A 15 -21.27 4.16 35.66
N VAL A 16 -22.30 4.60 34.93
CA VAL A 16 -22.15 5.09 33.55
C VAL A 16 -21.22 6.31 33.51
N LEU A 17 -21.37 7.26 34.44
CA LEU A 17 -20.49 8.42 34.51
C LEU A 17 -19.04 8.01 34.80
N ILE A 18 -18.82 7.06 35.72
CA ILE A 18 -17.47 6.54 36.00
C ILE A 18 -16.87 5.87 34.75
N VAL A 19 -17.63 5.01 34.07
CA VAL A 19 -17.17 4.34 32.84
C VAL A 19 -16.83 5.34 31.74
N VAL A 20 -17.65 6.37 31.54
CA VAL A 20 -17.38 7.44 30.56
C VAL A 20 -16.10 8.19 30.93
N THR A 21 -15.91 8.58 32.19
CA THR A 21 -14.69 9.29 32.63
C THR A 21 -13.43 8.44 32.51
N LEU A 22 -13.51 7.13 32.78
CA LEU A 22 -12.41 6.19 32.59
C LEU A 22 -12.12 5.99 31.10
N PHE A 23 -13.15 5.90 30.25
CA PHE A 23 -13.01 5.74 28.81
C PHE A 23 -12.38 6.98 28.15
N THR A 24 -12.81 8.19 28.52
CA THR A 24 -12.19 9.44 28.01
C THR A 24 -10.73 9.56 28.45
N SER A 25 -10.41 9.16 29.68
CA SER A 25 -9.05 9.16 30.19
C SER A 25 -8.17 8.13 29.44
N PHE A 26 -8.72 6.94 29.19
CA PHE A 26 -8.06 5.89 28.40
C PHE A 26 -7.82 6.33 26.96
N GLN A 27 -8.80 6.96 26.31
CA GLN A 27 -8.68 7.48 24.96
C GLN A 27 -7.62 8.59 24.86
N SER A 28 -7.57 9.50 25.83
CA SER A 28 -6.51 10.51 25.91
C SER A 28 -5.11 9.91 26.14
N GLY A 29 -5.02 8.76 26.82
CA GLY A 29 -3.77 8.03 27.00
C GLY A 29 -3.27 7.37 25.71
N TRP A 30 -4.18 7.01 24.79
CA TRP A 30 -3.83 6.52 23.46
C TRP A 30 -3.41 7.64 22.51
N ASP A 31 -4.10 8.78 22.53
CA ASP A 31 -3.75 9.93 21.68
C ASP A 31 -2.38 10.55 22.05
N ASN A 32 -1.96 10.40 23.31
CA ASN A 32 -0.71 10.98 23.84
C ASN A 32 0.45 9.97 23.98
N ASN A 33 0.30 8.72 23.54
CA ASN A 33 1.37 7.73 23.58
C ASN A 33 2.12 7.69 22.22
N PRO A 34 3.37 8.17 22.12
CA PRO A 34 4.14 8.16 20.88
C PRO A 34 4.59 6.74 20.44
N GLY A 35 4.15 5.69 21.13
CA GLY A 35 4.38 4.28 20.77
C GLY A 35 3.41 3.69 19.74
N GLY A 36 2.41 4.45 19.27
CA GLY A 36 1.65 4.08 18.09
C GLY A 36 2.54 4.22 16.85
N MET A 37 2.59 3.20 15.98
CA MET A 37 3.19 3.24 14.64
C MET A 37 2.43 4.21 13.71
N GLY A 38 2.29 5.47 14.12
CA GLY A 38 2.04 6.59 13.24
C GLY A 38 3.38 7.21 12.90
N MET A 39 4.21 6.51 12.12
CA MET A 39 5.23 7.19 11.33
C MET A 39 4.46 8.09 10.35
N LYS A 40 4.13 9.31 10.76
CA LYS A 40 4.06 10.44 9.83
C LYS A 40 5.49 10.73 9.39
N THR A 41 6.06 9.78 8.68
CA THR A 41 7.20 10.05 7.83
C THR A 41 6.59 10.69 6.60
N GLU A 42 6.60 12.01 6.57
CA GLU A 42 6.62 12.71 5.28
C GLU A 42 7.92 12.32 4.59
N SER A 43 7.97 11.11 4.05
CA SER A 43 8.94 10.73 3.03
C SER A 43 8.52 11.47 1.79
N THR A 44 9.25 12.54 1.47
CA THR A 44 9.05 13.39 0.28
C THR A 44 9.47 12.67 -1.01
N ILE A 45 8.99 11.44 -1.21
CA ILE A 45 9.16 10.74 -2.48
C ILE A 45 8.08 11.30 -3.40
N ASN A 46 8.49 12.08 -4.41
CA ASN A 46 7.57 12.53 -5.45
C ASN A 46 7.27 11.35 -6.39
N LEU A 47 6.02 10.90 -6.39
CA LEU A 47 5.50 9.81 -7.23
C LEU A 47 4.71 10.33 -8.45
N GLU A 48 4.74 11.63 -8.74
CA GLU A 48 4.03 12.25 -9.86
C GLU A 48 4.43 11.65 -11.22
N ASN A 49 5.69 11.22 -11.35
CA ASN A 49 6.22 10.55 -12.55
C ASN A 49 6.28 9.01 -12.40
N GLY A 50 5.56 8.45 -11.44
CA GLY A 50 5.42 7.00 -11.30
C GLY A 50 4.16 6.49 -11.97
N SER A 51 3.95 5.18 -11.94
CA SER A 51 2.74 4.55 -12.45
C SER A 51 1.48 5.03 -11.72
N PRO A 52 0.30 4.89 -12.35
CA PRO A 52 -0.96 4.85 -11.62
C PRO A 52 -0.89 3.82 -10.48
N ALA A 53 -1.55 4.08 -9.35
CA ALA A 53 -1.51 3.12 -8.25
C ALA A 53 -2.24 1.82 -8.63
N LEU A 54 -1.60 0.67 -8.38
CA LEU A 54 -2.28 -0.61 -8.40
C LEU A 54 -2.96 -0.83 -7.04
N GLY A 55 -4.27 -1.05 -7.08
CA GLY A 55 -5.10 -1.24 -5.89
C GLY A 55 -5.90 0.01 -5.51
N SER A 56 -6.35 0.06 -4.26
CA SER A 56 -7.16 1.20 -3.78
C SER A 56 -6.31 2.45 -3.57
N GLU A 57 -6.73 3.58 -4.14
CA GLU A 57 -6.08 4.88 -3.90
C GLU A 57 -6.08 5.30 -2.44
N SER A 58 -7.08 4.83 -1.67
CA SER A 58 -7.23 5.12 -0.24
C SER A 58 -6.46 4.16 0.67
N ALA A 59 -5.67 3.22 0.11
CA ALA A 59 -4.90 2.29 0.93
C ALA A 59 -3.90 3.04 1.81
N PRO A 60 -3.79 2.71 3.12
CA PRO A 60 -3.00 3.48 4.06
C PRO A 60 -1.49 3.30 3.88
N ILE A 61 -1.05 2.25 3.18
CA ILE A 61 0.35 1.93 2.93
C ILE A 61 0.61 2.03 1.43
N THR A 62 1.66 2.74 1.04
CA THR A 62 2.16 2.76 -0.34
C THR A 62 3.46 1.97 -0.42
N ILE A 63 3.49 0.97 -1.29
CA ILE A 63 4.69 0.22 -1.65
C ILE A 63 5.19 0.82 -2.96
N VAL A 64 6.47 1.19 -2.99
CA VAL A 64 7.10 1.73 -4.20
C VAL A 64 8.12 0.72 -4.70
N GLU A 65 7.92 0.25 -5.92
CA GLU A 65 8.89 -0.56 -6.64
C GLU A 65 9.67 0.34 -7.59
N PHE A 66 10.98 0.38 -7.45
CA PHE A 66 11.86 1.01 -8.42
C PHE A 66 12.45 -0.08 -9.31
N GLY A 67 12.14 -0.07 -10.61
CA GLY A 67 12.43 -1.22 -11.47
C GLY A 67 12.84 -0.85 -12.90
N ASP A 68 13.50 -1.80 -13.54
CA ASP A 68 13.88 -1.77 -14.96
C ASP A 68 13.29 -3.02 -15.63
N TYR A 69 12.74 -2.88 -16.84
CA TYR A 69 12.16 -4.00 -17.59
C TYR A 69 13.23 -4.95 -18.17
N GLN A 70 14.51 -4.61 -18.13
CA GLN A 70 15.62 -5.50 -18.49
C GLN A 70 16.29 -6.13 -17.26
N CYS A 71 15.91 -5.75 -16.03
CA CYS A 71 16.57 -6.17 -14.82
C CYS A 71 16.16 -7.60 -14.41
N GLU A 72 17.14 -8.49 -14.28
CA GLU A 72 16.91 -9.90 -13.92
C GLU A 72 16.32 -10.06 -12.51
N SER A 73 16.77 -9.26 -11.53
CA SER A 73 16.19 -9.31 -10.18
C SER A 73 14.74 -8.82 -10.17
N CYS A 74 14.42 -7.86 -11.03
CA CYS A 74 13.08 -7.29 -11.20
C CYS A 74 12.15 -8.32 -11.86
N TYR A 75 12.65 -9.06 -12.85
CA TYR A 75 11.98 -10.23 -13.41
C TYR A 75 11.60 -11.24 -12.32
N TYR A 76 12.56 -11.67 -11.49
CA TYR A 76 12.26 -12.67 -10.46
C TYR A 76 11.28 -12.15 -9.41
N TRP A 77 11.35 -10.86 -9.07
CA TRP A 77 10.36 -10.24 -8.19
C TRP A 77 8.95 -10.31 -8.82
N PHE A 78 8.82 -9.94 -10.10
CA PHE A 78 7.56 -9.98 -10.83
C PHE A 78 6.96 -11.39 -10.87
N HIS A 79 7.77 -12.40 -11.20
CA HIS A 79 7.29 -13.78 -11.37
C HIS A 79 7.06 -14.53 -10.05
N ASN A 80 7.87 -14.25 -9.03
CA ASN A 80 7.88 -15.07 -7.81
C ASN A 80 7.26 -14.37 -6.58
N THR A 81 7.25 -13.04 -6.53
CA THR A 81 6.84 -12.28 -5.33
C THR A 81 5.58 -11.45 -5.55
N ARG A 82 5.44 -10.81 -6.72
CA ARG A 82 4.38 -9.84 -6.99
C ARG A 82 2.97 -10.39 -6.78
N SER A 83 2.68 -11.61 -7.23
CA SER A 83 1.35 -12.22 -7.07
C SER A 83 0.95 -12.35 -5.60
N THR A 84 1.84 -12.87 -4.76
CA THR A 84 1.61 -13.00 -3.32
C THR A 84 1.41 -11.64 -2.65
N LEU A 85 2.13 -10.61 -3.11
CA LEU A 85 1.93 -9.23 -2.63
C LEU A 85 0.55 -8.71 -3.01
N ILE A 86 0.12 -8.92 -4.26
CA ILE A 86 -1.17 -8.49 -4.79
C ILE A 86 -2.30 -9.11 -3.96
N ASP A 87 -2.33 -10.44 -3.87
CA ASP A 87 -3.41 -11.18 -3.23
C ASP A 87 -3.57 -10.82 -1.74
N ASN A 88 -2.45 -10.69 -1.02
CA ASN A 88 -2.49 -10.54 0.44
C ASN A 88 -2.65 -9.10 0.92
N TYR A 89 -2.24 -8.11 0.10
CA TYR A 89 -2.13 -6.72 0.52
C TYR A 89 -2.81 -5.72 -0.42
N ILE A 90 -2.66 -5.88 -1.74
CA ILE A 90 -3.20 -4.93 -2.70
C ILE A 90 -4.70 -5.12 -2.88
N GLU A 91 -5.14 -6.35 -3.15
CA GLU A 91 -6.57 -6.67 -3.32
C GLU A 91 -7.37 -6.53 -2.02
N THR A 92 -6.72 -6.73 -0.88
CA THR A 92 -7.34 -6.53 0.44
C THR A 92 -7.42 -5.05 0.85
N GLY A 93 -6.89 -4.14 0.04
CA GLY A 93 -6.88 -2.69 0.30
C GLY A 93 -5.95 -2.25 1.44
N LYS A 94 -5.08 -3.15 1.93
CA LYS A 94 -4.11 -2.84 2.98
C LYS A 94 -2.96 -1.98 2.46
N ALA A 95 -2.59 -2.15 1.19
CA ALA A 95 -1.56 -1.38 0.51
C ALA A 95 -1.96 -1.07 -0.93
N LYS A 96 -1.28 -0.10 -1.52
CA LYS A 96 -1.24 0.14 -2.97
C LYS A 96 0.19 0.08 -3.46
N LEU A 97 0.38 -0.31 -4.72
CA LEU A 97 1.70 -0.42 -5.35
C LEU A 97 1.85 0.69 -6.41
N VAL A 98 2.99 1.37 -6.39
CA VAL A 98 3.42 2.30 -7.44
C VAL A 98 4.75 1.81 -7.97
N PHE A 99 4.87 1.72 -9.30
CA PHE A 99 6.11 1.44 -10.00
C PHE A 99 6.78 2.74 -10.42
N VAL A 100 8.08 2.84 -10.25
CA VAL A 100 8.90 3.97 -10.71
C VAL A 100 10.01 3.43 -11.59
N ASP A 101 10.02 3.84 -12.84
CA ASP A 101 11.03 3.40 -13.80
C ASP A 101 12.43 3.87 -13.40
N LEU A 102 13.37 2.93 -13.34
CA LEU A 102 14.81 3.16 -13.27
C LEU A 102 15.47 2.49 -14.49
N PRO A 103 15.42 3.10 -15.69
CA PRO A 103 16.02 2.49 -16.87
C PRO A 103 17.55 2.67 -16.87
N PHE A 104 18.28 1.69 -16.33
CA PHE A 104 19.74 1.75 -16.14
C PHE A 104 20.53 0.70 -16.94
N LEU A 105 19.87 -0.24 -17.63
CA LEU A 105 20.54 -1.35 -18.32
C LEU A 105 20.75 -1.16 -19.82
N GLY A 106 20.10 -0.18 -20.45
CA GLY A 106 20.34 0.11 -21.86
C GLY A 106 19.27 0.94 -22.54
N ARG A 107 19.33 0.95 -23.88
CA ARG A 107 18.34 1.66 -24.72
C ARG A 107 16.95 1.03 -24.66
N ASP A 108 16.88 -0.28 -24.51
CA ASP A 108 15.60 -0.98 -24.47
C ASP A 108 14.89 -0.74 -23.12
N SER A 109 15.63 -0.60 -22.01
CA SER A 109 15.08 -0.12 -20.73
C SER A 109 14.34 1.21 -20.88
N ILE A 110 14.97 2.20 -21.52
CA ILE A 110 14.36 3.52 -21.73
C ILE A 110 13.12 3.40 -22.62
N THR A 111 13.21 2.60 -23.69
CA THR A 111 12.11 2.41 -24.65
C THR A 111 10.93 1.70 -24.01
N ALA A 112 11.17 0.67 -23.20
CA ALA A 112 10.15 -0.06 -22.45
C ALA A 112 9.45 0.84 -21.41
N ALA A 113 10.22 1.65 -20.68
CA ALA A 113 9.68 2.66 -19.76
C ALA A 113 8.81 3.68 -20.49
N GLN A 114 9.25 4.23 -21.62
CA GLN A 114 8.41 5.15 -22.41
C GLN A 114 7.12 4.48 -22.91
N ALA A 115 7.22 3.23 -23.36
CA ALA A 115 6.07 2.50 -23.87
C ALA A 115 5.02 2.19 -22.79
N SER A 116 5.41 2.05 -21.51
CA SER A 116 4.44 1.90 -20.41
C SER A 116 3.57 3.14 -20.22
N TYR A 117 4.14 4.35 -20.32
CA TYR A 117 3.36 5.60 -20.29
C TYR A 117 2.53 5.81 -21.56
N CYS A 118 2.99 5.37 -22.73
CA CYS A 118 2.14 5.35 -23.93
C CYS A 118 0.93 4.39 -23.79
N ALA A 119 1.08 3.32 -23.01
CA ALA A 119 -0.04 2.45 -22.65
C ALA A 119 -0.95 3.08 -21.58
N GLU A 120 -0.40 3.88 -20.67
CA GLU A 120 -1.17 4.69 -19.72
C GLU A 120 -2.08 5.71 -20.41
N ASP A 121 -1.62 6.36 -21.47
CA ASP A 121 -2.46 7.25 -22.29
C ASP A 121 -3.74 6.55 -22.81
N GLN A 122 -3.74 5.22 -22.83
CA GLN A 122 -4.86 4.36 -23.22
C GLN A 122 -5.53 3.65 -22.03
N GLY A 123 -5.15 3.98 -20.79
CA GLY A 123 -5.64 3.38 -19.55
C GLY A 123 -5.18 1.94 -19.32
N LYS A 124 -4.05 1.51 -19.90
CA LYS A 124 -3.57 0.12 -19.93
C LYS A 124 -2.16 -0.07 -19.36
N TYR A 125 -1.75 0.80 -18.44
CA TYR A 125 -0.40 0.78 -17.88
C TYR A 125 -0.05 -0.59 -17.29
N TRP A 126 -0.89 -1.13 -16.39
CA TRP A 126 -0.59 -2.35 -15.64
C TRP A 126 -0.67 -3.62 -16.48
N GLU A 127 -1.55 -3.63 -17.49
CA GLU A 127 -1.62 -4.68 -18.50
C GLU A 127 -0.33 -4.70 -19.33
N TYR A 128 0.12 -3.53 -19.78
CA TYR A 128 1.35 -3.44 -20.57
C TYR A 128 2.61 -3.73 -19.74
N HIS A 129 2.68 -3.22 -18.51
CA HIS A 129 3.72 -3.57 -17.53
C HIS A 129 3.81 -5.10 -17.32
N THR A 130 2.66 -5.77 -17.23
CA THR A 130 2.59 -7.24 -17.14
C THR A 130 3.14 -7.89 -18.41
N ILE A 131 2.80 -7.39 -19.60
CA ILE A 131 3.32 -7.90 -20.88
C ILE A 131 4.85 -7.76 -20.95
N LEU A 132 5.40 -6.60 -20.59
CA LEU A 132 6.85 -6.36 -20.63
C LEU A 132 7.63 -7.39 -19.80
N TYR A 133 7.20 -7.66 -18.56
CA TYR A 133 7.85 -8.66 -17.71
C TYR A 133 7.52 -10.11 -18.08
N THR A 134 6.37 -10.37 -18.70
CA THR A 134 6.00 -11.71 -19.19
C THR A 134 6.91 -12.16 -20.33
N PHE A 135 7.29 -11.23 -21.21
CA PHE A 135 8.12 -11.50 -22.39
C PHE A 135 9.54 -10.97 -22.27
N GLN A 136 10.00 -10.65 -21.05
CA GLN A 136 11.38 -10.31 -20.82
C GLN A 136 12.25 -11.55 -21.08
N GLU A 137 13.14 -11.46 -22.05
CA GLU A 137 14.17 -12.46 -22.30
C GLU A 137 15.27 -12.34 -21.24
N ILE A 138 15.53 -13.42 -20.49
CA ILE A 138 16.71 -13.49 -19.63
C ILE A 138 17.84 -14.10 -20.45
N GLU A 139 18.87 -13.30 -20.75
CA GLU A 139 20.10 -13.81 -21.37
C GLU A 139 20.69 -14.93 -20.50
N GLY A 140 20.58 -16.18 -21.00
CA GLY A 140 21.11 -17.38 -20.34
C GLY A 140 20.08 -18.45 -19.95
N TYR A 141 18.77 -18.20 -20.09
CA TYR A 141 17.74 -19.21 -19.84
C TYR A 141 17.23 -19.91 -21.13
N ASP A 142 17.31 -19.24 -22.29
CA ASP A 142 16.76 -19.72 -23.57
C ASP A 142 17.76 -20.48 -24.47
N SER A 143 18.88 -20.97 -23.95
CA SER A 143 19.83 -21.81 -24.72
C SER A 143 19.50 -23.31 -24.69
N GLY A 144 18.21 -23.68 -24.61
CA GLY A 144 17.73 -25.07 -24.55
C GLY A 144 16.91 -25.48 -25.77
#